data_AF-A0AA91H1R2-F1
#
_entry.id   AF-A0AA91H1R2-F1
#
_cell.length_a   1.000
_cell.length_b   1.000
_cell.length_c   1.000
_cell.angle_alpha   90.00
_cell.angle_beta   90.00
_cell.angle_gamma   90.00
#
_symmetry.space_group_name_H-M   'P 1'
#
loop_
_entity.id
_entity.type
_entity.pdbx_description
1 polymer ?
#
loop_
_entity_poly.entity_id
_entity_poly.type
_entity_poly.pdbx_seq_one_letter_code
_entity_poly.pdbx_strand_id
1 'polypeptide(L)'
;MSDLDNFTPEPTADGSFTFFSHEFGESFHSHYGARQESFLKFAGPTQLALRANKPTLRLLDVCYGLGYNTAAALQAIWAVNPNCYVEVIGLEMNAAVPQAAIAHDLFDNWGYEYTQILTQLAFEHQVLQHRLKATLLIGDARNSILFVNNSGFQADAIFLDPFSPPHCPQLWTVEFIKQLSMSLDICGLLATYSCAAAVRTALLAASLEIGSTAPVGRKTPGTVAGHRGVGAVGELGEQGICPSSVLPPLSQAEEEHLLTRAAIAYRDPQLCDTADVILRRRQQEQQASFLEPTSRWRKRWLSKNLLEIL
;
A
#
# COMPACT_ATOMS: atom_id res chain seq x y z
N MET A 1 -10.47 0.85 30.65
CA MET A 1 -10.04 -0.22 29.72
C MET A 1 -8.79 0.31 29.06
N SER A 2 -7.73 -0.48 28.97
CA SER A 2 -6.55 -0.04 28.24
C SER A 2 -6.90 0.08 26.76
N ASP A 3 -6.27 0.97 26.00
CA ASP A 3 -6.51 1.07 24.54
C ASP A 3 -6.21 -0.26 23.81
N LEU A 4 -5.44 -1.15 24.43
CA LEU A 4 -5.12 -2.49 23.95
C LEU A 4 -6.33 -3.45 24.00
N ASP A 5 -7.23 -3.27 24.97
CA ASP A 5 -8.43 -4.13 25.14
C ASP A 5 -9.50 -3.88 24.07
N ASN A 6 -9.34 -2.85 23.25
CA ASN A 6 -10.28 -2.49 22.18
C ASN A 6 -10.05 -3.29 20.88
N PHE A 7 -9.02 -4.12 20.81
CA PHE A 7 -8.68 -4.90 19.62
C PHE A 7 -8.96 -6.38 19.85
N THR A 8 -9.96 -6.93 19.17
CA THR A 8 -10.26 -8.38 19.23
C THR A 8 -9.68 -9.08 18.00
N PRO A 9 -8.79 -10.08 18.15
CA PRO A 9 -8.30 -10.87 17.03
C PRO A 9 -9.41 -11.63 16.31
N GLU A 10 -9.42 -11.55 14.99
CA GLU A 10 -10.32 -12.30 14.11
C GLU A 10 -9.49 -13.22 13.20
N PRO A 11 -9.82 -14.52 13.12
CA PRO A 11 -9.08 -15.45 12.28
C PRO A 11 -9.32 -15.16 10.79
N THR A 12 -8.30 -15.43 9.98
CA THR A 12 -8.35 -15.37 8.51
C THR A 12 -8.10 -16.76 7.92
N ALA A 13 -8.43 -16.95 6.63
CA ALA A 13 -8.41 -18.27 6.01
C ALA A 13 -7.01 -18.89 5.79
N ASP A 14 -5.94 -18.10 5.91
CA ASP A 14 -4.56 -18.60 5.83
C ASP A 14 -3.95 -18.94 7.21
N GLY A 15 -4.76 -18.89 8.27
CA GLY A 15 -4.36 -19.16 9.65
C GLY A 15 -3.74 -17.98 10.38
N SER A 16 -3.54 -16.83 9.73
CA SER A 16 -3.21 -15.56 10.39
C SER A 16 -4.45 -14.87 10.96
N PHE A 17 -4.24 -13.79 11.70
CA PHE A 17 -5.29 -13.02 12.34
C PHE A 17 -5.34 -11.58 11.80
N THR A 18 -6.47 -10.92 12.03
CA THR A 18 -6.63 -9.48 11.81
C THR A 18 -7.37 -8.85 12.98
N PHE A 19 -7.48 -7.53 13.01
CA PHE A 19 -8.41 -6.83 13.89
C PHE A 19 -9.55 -6.24 13.06
N PHE A 20 -10.68 -5.99 13.71
CA PHE A 20 -11.75 -5.17 13.15
C PHE A 20 -11.67 -3.75 13.72
N SER A 21 -11.60 -2.74 12.85
CA SER A 21 -11.72 -1.35 13.28
C SER A 21 -13.19 -0.94 13.32
N HIS A 22 -13.73 -0.72 14.52
CA HIS A 22 -15.07 -0.17 14.67
C HIS A 22 -15.21 1.27 14.16
N GLU A 23 -14.12 2.05 14.19
CA GLU A 23 -14.10 3.42 13.67
C GLU A 23 -14.28 3.45 12.16
N PHE A 24 -13.57 2.57 11.44
CA PHE A 24 -13.64 2.51 9.98
C PHE A 24 -14.67 1.51 9.46
N GLY A 25 -15.18 0.61 10.30
CA GLY A 25 -16.12 -0.44 9.90
C GLY A 25 -15.49 -1.49 8.98
N GLU A 26 -14.17 -1.67 9.05
CA GLU A 26 -13.39 -2.54 8.19
C GLU A 26 -12.32 -3.29 9.01
N SER A 27 -11.96 -4.49 8.54
CA SER A 27 -10.83 -5.25 9.08
C SER A 27 -9.51 -4.67 8.60
N PHE A 28 -8.46 -4.75 9.42
CA PHE A 28 -7.13 -4.24 9.08
C PHE A 28 -6.49 -4.99 7.89
N HIS A 29 -6.84 -6.27 7.73
CA HIS A 29 -6.47 -7.11 6.60
C HIS A 29 -7.64 -7.98 6.16
N SER A 30 -7.51 -8.54 4.96
CA SER A 30 -8.49 -9.44 4.37
C SER A 30 -8.70 -10.72 5.18
N HIS A 31 -9.97 -11.07 5.46
CA HIS A 31 -10.33 -12.37 6.03
C HIS A 31 -9.92 -13.58 5.19
N TYR A 32 -9.56 -13.39 3.91
CA TYR A 32 -9.05 -14.47 3.06
C TYR A 32 -7.60 -14.86 3.40
N GLY A 33 -6.88 -14.06 4.18
CA GLY A 33 -5.53 -14.35 4.61
C GLY A 33 -4.69 -13.09 4.72
N ALA A 34 -4.46 -12.62 5.94
CA ALA A 34 -3.73 -11.37 6.18
C ALA A 34 -2.23 -11.52 5.85
N ARG A 35 -1.62 -12.64 6.26
CA ARG A 35 -0.22 -12.93 5.91
C ARG A 35 -0.03 -13.11 4.41
N GLN A 36 -0.92 -13.88 3.76
CA GLN A 36 -0.87 -14.10 2.31
C GLN A 36 -1.03 -12.78 1.53
N GLU A 37 -1.95 -11.91 1.98
CA GLU A 37 -2.14 -10.57 1.41
C GLU A 37 -0.85 -9.75 1.46
N SER A 38 -0.17 -9.69 2.62
CA SER A 38 1.11 -8.97 2.77
C SER A 38 2.19 -9.42 1.78
N PHE A 39 2.28 -10.71 1.48
CA PHE A 39 3.22 -11.20 0.47
C PHE A 39 2.77 -10.87 -0.96
N LEU A 40 1.51 -11.17 -1.29
CA LEU A 40 1.06 -11.22 -2.68
C LEU A 40 0.51 -9.88 -3.21
N LYS A 41 0.08 -8.96 -2.34
CA LYS A 41 -0.36 -7.61 -2.72
C LYS A 41 0.73 -6.56 -2.56
N PHE A 42 1.74 -6.81 -1.71
CA PHE A 42 2.78 -5.83 -1.39
C PHE A 42 4.18 -6.33 -1.73
N ALA A 43 4.76 -7.26 -0.97
CA ALA A 43 6.17 -7.63 -1.11
C ALA A 43 6.54 -8.23 -2.49
N GLY A 44 5.66 -9.05 -3.05
CA GLY A 44 5.81 -9.63 -4.38
C GLY A 44 5.72 -8.58 -5.49
N PRO A 45 4.62 -7.81 -5.58
CA PRO A 45 4.45 -6.78 -6.61
C PRO A 45 5.53 -5.68 -6.62
N THR A 46 6.12 -5.33 -5.48
CA THR A 46 7.25 -4.37 -5.43
C THR A 46 8.61 -5.02 -5.72
N GLN A 47 8.64 -6.33 -5.99
CA GLN A 47 9.82 -7.06 -6.44
C GLN A 47 11.00 -6.99 -5.47
N LEU A 48 10.74 -6.85 -4.16
CA LEU A 48 11.78 -6.69 -3.14
C LEU A 48 12.80 -7.83 -3.14
N ALA A 49 12.33 -9.07 -3.30
CA ALA A 49 13.18 -10.26 -3.39
C ALA A 49 14.20 -10.16 -4.55
N LEU A 50 13.80 -9.63 -5.71
CA LEU A 50 14.69 -9.46 -6.88
C LEU A 50 15.74 -8.36 -6.65
N ARG A 51 15.47 -7.43 -5.73
CA ARG A 51 16.35 -6.30 -5.41
C ARG A 51 17.21 -6.53 -4.17
N ALA A 52 17.10 -7.70 -3.53
CA ALA A 52 17.81 -8.02 -2.29
C ALA A 52 19.35 -8.01 -2.40
N ASN A 53 19.90 -7.98 -3.62
CA ASN A 53 21.34 -7.83 -3.85
C ASN A 53 21.84 -6.38 -3.76
N LYS A 54 20.94 -5.39 -3.64
CA LYS A 54 21.35 -4.01 -3.33
C LYS A 54 22.02 -3.95 -1.95
N PRO A 55 23.00 -3.06 -1.75
CA PRO A 55 23.65 -2.89 -0.45
C PRO A 55 22.66 -2.43 0.63
N THR A 56 21.69 -1.60 0.25
CA THR A 56 20.61 -1.14 1.10
C THR A 56 19.29 -1.19 0.33
N LEU A 57 18.24 -1.69 0.97
CA LEU A 57 16.86 -1.55 0.52
C LEU A 57 16.06 -0.69 1.47
N ARG A 58 15.29 0.24 0.91
CA ARG A 58 14.46 1.18 1.66
C ARG A 58 12.98 0.90 1.48
N LEU A 59 12.26 0.74 2.58
CA LEU A 59 10.82 0.52 2.62
C LEU A 59 10.11 1.67 3.35
N LEU A 60 9.05 2.19 2.74
CA LEU A 60 8.06 3.03 3.40
C LEU A 60 6.75 2.25 3.53
N ASP A 61 6.31 1.98 4.76
CA ASP A 61 5.08 1.24 5.07
C ASP A 61 4.01 2.22 5.58
N VAL A 62 3.04 2.58 4.74
CA VAL A 62 2.00 3.57 5.04
C VAL A 62 0.77 2.86 5.59
N CYS A 63 0.35 3.26 6.79
CA CYS A 63 -0.61 2.53 7.63
C CYS A 63 -0.06 1.17 8.06
N TYR A 64 1.01 1.24 8.85
CA TYR A 64 1.74 0.08 9.36
C TYR A 64 0.80 -0.95 10.02
N GLY A 65 -0.22 -0.49 10.75
CA GLY A 65 -1.25 -1.33 11.33
C GLY A 65 -0.66 -2.39 12.25
N LEU A 66 -0.86 -3.66 11.89
CA LEU A 66 -0.32 -4.79 12.66
C LEU A 66 1.20 -4.91 12.48
N GLY A 67 1.75 -4.52 11.32
CA GLY A 67 3.15 -4.73 10.95
C GLY A 67 3.40 -5.93 10.01
N TYR A 68 2.34 -6.58 9.52
CA TYR A 68 2.46 -7.75 8.63
C TYR A 68 3.14 -7.44 7.29
N ASN A 69 2.89 -6.27 6.70
CA ASN A 69 3.52 -5.86 5.46
C ASN A 69 5.04 -5.68 5.64
N THR A 70 5.45 -4.99 6.71
CA THR A 70 6.87 -4.91 7.10
C THR A 70 7.50 -6.29 7.32
N ALA A 71 6.86 -7.20 8.07
CA ALA A 71 7.39 -8.55 8.23
C ALA A 71 7.49 -9.34 6.91
N ALA A 72 6.50 -9.23 6.03
CA ALA A 72 6.54 -9.86 4.71
C ALA A 72 7.70 -9.34 3.87
N ALA A 73 7.96 -8.02 3.88
CA ALA A 73 9.10 -7.42 3.19
C ALA A 73 10.44 -7.93 3.75
N LEU A 74 10.64 -7.87 5.07
CA LEU A 74 11.87 -8.35 5.70
C LEU A 74 12.11 -9.84 5.39
N GLN A 75 11.06 -10.65 5.46
CA GLN A 75 11.13 -12.07 5.12
C GLN A 75 11.47 -12.29 3.64
N ALA A 76 10.82 -11.58 2.72
CA ALA A 76 11.08 -11.70 1.28
C ALA A 76 12.51 -11.29 0.91
N ILE A 77 13.04 -10.23 1.52
CA ILE A 77 14.40 -9.74 1.27
C ILE A 77 15.43 -10.71 1.83
N TRP A 78 15.32 -11.05 3.12
CA TRP A 78 16.35 -11.84 3.81
C TRP A 78 16.33 -13.32 3.46
N ALA A 79 15.23 -13.85 2.92
CA ALA A 79 15.22 -15.17 2.31
C ALA A 79 16.14 -15.26 1.07
N VAL A 80 16.33 -14.15 0.34
CA VAL A 80 17.21 -14.10 -0.83
C VAL A 80 18.63 -13.68 -0.43
N ASN A 81 18.77 -12.63 0.37
CA ASN A 81 20.06 -12.16 0.88
C ASN A 81 19.97 -11.86 2.38
N PRO A 82 20.41 -12.80 3.24
CA PRO A 82 20.39 -12.61 4.69
C PRO A 82 21.22 -11.41 5.20
N ASN A 83 22.14 -10.89 4.39
CA ASN A 83 23.00 -9.77 4.76
C ASN A 83 22.55 -8.43 4.17
N CYS A 84 21.44 -8.39 3.42
CA CYS A 84 20.92 -7.14 2.89
C CYS A 84 20.53 -6.19 4.03
N TYR A 85 21.09 -4.98 4.02
CA TYR A 85 20.72 -3.95 4.98
C TYR A 85 19.38 -3.34 4.58
N VAL A 86 18.42 -3.32 5.51
CA VAL A 86 17.09 -2.76 5.25
C VAL A 86 16.87 -1.52 6.11
N GLU A 87 16.40 -0.44 5.49
CA GLU A 87 15.86 0.73 6.18
C GLU A 87 14.34 0.75 6.03
N VAL A 88 13.61 0.81 7.15
CA VAL A 88 12.15 0.86 7.17
C VAL A 88 11.68 2.14 7.85
N ILE A 89 10.76 2.85 7.22
CA ILE A 89 9.93 3.87 7.86
C ILE A 89 8.49 3.41 7.80
N GLY A 90 7.87 3.18 8.95
CA GLY A 90 6.43 2.94 9.08
C GLY A 90 5.70 4.23 9.45
N LEU A 91 4.52 4.47 8.88
CA LEU A 91 3.60 5.54 9.28
C LEU A 91 2.37 4.92 9.93
N GLU A 92 2.06 5.30 11.17
CA GLU A 92 0.91 4.76 11.91
C GLU A 92 0.23 5.87 12.71
N MET A 93 -1.09 5.91 12.69
CA MET A 93 -1.85 6.88 13.49
C MET A 93 -1.89 6.46 14.95
N ASN A 94 -2.13 5.18 15.22
CA ASN A 94 -2.43 4.67 16.54
C ASN A 94 -1.41 3.60 16.97
N ALA A 95 -0.49 3.99 17.87
CA ALA A 95 0.52 3.10 18.43
C ALA A 95 -0.07 1.88 19.18
N ALA A 96 -1.32 1.96 19.66
CA ALA A 96 -1.96 0.84 20.34
C ALA A 96 -2.24 -0.34 19.40
N VAL A 97 -2.40 -0.12 18.08
CA VAL A 97 -2.66 -1.18 17.11
C VAL A 97 -1.52 -2.20 17.05
N PRO A 98 -0.26 -1.80 16.73
CA PRO A 98 0.84 -2.77 16.70
C PRO A 98 1.16 -3.34 18.09
N GLN A 99 0.97 -2.56 19.16
CA GLN A 99 1.16 -3.06 20.53
C GLN A 99 0.14 -4.16 20.87
N ALA A 100 -1.13 -3.98 20.49
CA ALA A 100 -2.16 -4.99 20.68
C ALA A 100 -1.90 -6.23 19.81
N ALA A 101 -1.37 -6.06 18.60
CA ALA A 101 -0.98 -7.18 17.74
C ALA A 101 0.08 -8.07 18.41
N ILE A 102 1.03 -7.48 19.13
CA ILE A 102 1.99 -8.22 19.94
C ILE A 102 1.33 -8.85 21.18
N ALA A 103 0.54 -8.08 21.92
CA ALA A 103 -0.09 -8.54 23.16
C ALA A 103 -1.08 -9.71 22.97
N HIS A 104 -1.65 -9.83 21.77
CA HIS A 104 -2.58 -10.90 21.39
C HIS A 104 -1.91 -12.03 20.58
N ASP A 105 -0.58 -12.07 20.52
CA ASP A 105 0.17 -13.14 19.84
C ASP A 105 -0.20 -13.34 18.35
N LEU A 106 -0.50 -12.25 17.62
CA LEU A 106 -0.86 -12.32 16.19
C LEU A 106 0.29 -12.81 15.29
N PHE A 107 1.47 -13.05 15.86
CA PHE A 107 2.70 -13.36 15.14
C PHE A 107 3.16 -14.82 15.24
N ASP A 108 2.36 -15.72 15.80
CA ASP A 108 2.72 -17.15 15.98
C ASP A 108 3.15 -17.85 14.67
N ASN A 109 2.60 -17.43 13.53
CA ASN A 109 2.92 -17.97 12.21
C ASN A 109 4.09 -17.25 11.51
N TRP A 110 4.83 -16.42 12.23
CA TRP A 110 6.01 -15.72 11.75
C TRP A 110 7.27 -16.25 12.42
N GLY A 111 8.42 -16.11 11.72
CA GLY A 111 9.71 -16.44 12.32
C GLY A 111 10.00 -15.57 13.54
N TYR A 112 10.55 -16.18 14.60
CA TYR A 112 10.84 -15.52 15.88
C TYR A 112 11.58 -14.18 15.75
N GLU A 113 12.55 -14.11 14.83
CA GLU A 113 13.29 -12.89 14.55
C GLU A 113 12.40 -11.72 14.13
N TYR A 114 11.42 -11.95 13.26
CA TYR A 114 10.51 -10.89 12.81
C TYR A 114 9.61 -10.43 13.95
N THR A 115 9.11 -11.36 14.76
CA THR A 115 8.31 -11.04 15.95
C THR A 115 9.09 -10.15 16.93
N GLN A 116 10.37 -10.41 17.16
CA GLN A 116 11.22 -9.55 18.01
C GLN A 116 11.40 -8.15 17.44
N ILE A 117 11.68 -8.04 16.14
CA ILE A 117 11.82 -6.75 15.45
C ILE A 117 10.53 -5.94 15.57
N LEU A 118 9.38 -6.55 15.27
CA LEU A 118 8.09 -5.87 15.33
C LEU A 118 7.67 -5.55 16.77
N THR A 119 8.02 -6.39 17.75
CA THR A 119 7.83 -6.08 19.17
C THR A 119 8.58 -4.81 19.55
N GLN A 120 9.88 -4.74 19.23
CA GLN A 120 10.67 -3.56 19.52
C GLN A 120 10.11 -2.32 18.80
N LEU A 121 9.73 -2.46 17.53
CA LEU A 121 9.15 -1.36 16.77
C LEU A 121 7.80 -0.87 17.33
N ALA A 122 6.95 -1.77 17.83
CA ALA A 122 5.64 -1.45 18.41
C ALA A 122 5.74 -0.67 19.74
N PHE A 123 6.73 -0.99 20.58
CA PHE A 123 6.87 -0.39 21.92
C PHE A 123 7.93 0.73 22.00
N GLU A 124 8.99 0.66 21.20
CA GLU A 124 10.09 1.63 21.22
C GLU A 124 10.09 2.57 20.01
N HIS A 125 9.27 2.29 18.99
CA HIS A 125 9.17 3.04 17.74
C HIS A 125 10.46 3.11 16.91
N GLN A 126 11.50 2.40 17.30
CA GLN A 126 12.76 2.33 16.58
C GLN A 126 13.46 0.98 16.80
N VAL A 127 14.18 0.54 15.78
CA VAL A 127 15.06 -0.63 15.84
C VAL A 127 16.36 -0.28 15.13
N LEU A 128 17.50 -0.55 15.77
CA LEU A 128 18.81 -0.46 15.15
C LEU A 128 19.60 -1.73 15.41
N GLN A 129 19.85 -2.49 14.35
CA GLN A 129 20.60 -3.75 14.35
C GLN A 129 21.61 -3.75 13.19
N HIS A 130 22.43 -4.80 13.11
CA HIS A 130 23.50 -4.89 12.12
C HIS A 130 23.02 -4.84 10.65
N ARG A 131 21.79 -5.31 10.37
CA ARG A 131 21.18 -5.36 9.03
C ARG A 131 19.84 -4.64 8.92
N LEU A 132 19.44 -3.91 9.96
CA LEU A 132 18.15 -3.24 10.01
C LEU A 132 18.24 -1.90 10.71
N LYS A 133 17.64 -0.89 10.11
CA LYS A 133 17.19 0.33 10.79
C LYS A 133 15.71 0.49 10.52
N ALA A 134 14.87 0.43 11.56
CA ALA A 134 13.44 0.67 11.42
C ALA A 134 13.00 1.82 12.32
N THR A 135 12.05 2.61 11.86
CA THR A 135 11.43 3.70 12.62
C THR A 135 9.93 3.71 12.36
N LEU A 136 9.13 3.83 13.41
CA LEU A 136 7.68 3.96 13.33
C LEU A 136 7.29 5.38 13.73
N LEU A 137 6.79 6.15 12.78
CA LEU A 137 6.35 7.52 12.99
C LEU A 137 4.88 7.51 13.38
N ILE A 138 4.60 7.82 14.66
CA ILE A 138 3.25 7.88 15.19
C ILE A 138 2.62 9.24 14.93
N GLY A 139 1.46 9.24 14.29
CA GLY A 139 0.65 10.42 14.00
C GLY A 139 0.01 10.38 12.60
N ASP A 140 -0.66 11.46 12.23
CA ASP A 140 -1.29 11.57 10.90
C ASP A 140 -0.24 11.44 9.80
N ALA A 141 -0.40 10.42 8.95
CA ALA A 141 0.51 10.15 7.83
C ALA A 141 0.66 11.35 6.89
N ARG A 142 -0.36 12.22 6.79
CA ARG A 142 -0.30 13.48 6.02
C ARG A 142 0.77 14.45 6.53
N ASN A 143 1.06 14.41 7.83
CA ASN A 143 2.15 15.16 8.45
C ASN A 143 3.46 14.35 8.41
N SER A 144 3.41 13.08 8.77
CA SER A 144 4.60 12.21 8.85
C SER A 144 5.34 12.11 7.51
N ILE A 145 4.62 12.05 6.38
CA ILE A 145 5.24 12.01 5.05
C ILE A 145 6.07 13.26 4.73
N LEU A 146 5.73 14.42 5.28
CA LEU A 146 6.51 15.65 5.09
C LEU A 146 7.88 15.52 5.76
N PHE A 147 7.96 14.87 6.93
CA PHE A 147 9.24 14.58 7.58
C PHE A 147 10.08 13.59 6.77
N VAL A 148 9.45 12.54 6.23
CA VAL A 148 10.11 11.56 5.34
C VAL A 148 10.71 12.27 4.11
N ASN A 149 9.91 13.10 3.43
CA ASN A 149 10.39 13.91 2.29
C ASN A 149 11.58 14.81 2.67
N ASN A 150 11.51 15.50 3.82
CA ASN A 150 12.58 16.39 4.28
C ASN A 150 13.86 15.67 4.70
N SER A 151 13.78 14.37 5.05
CA SER A 151 14.94 13.55 5.42
C SER A 151 15.79 13.09 4.22
N GLY A 152 15.28 13.24 2.99
CA GLY A 152 15.90 12.70 1.79
C GLY A 152 15.75 11.19 1.62
N PHE A 153 14.86 10.55 2.40
CA PHE A 153 14.54 9.13 2.24
C PHE A 153 13.94 8.86 0.85
N GLN A 154 14.49 7.87 0.15
CA GLN A 154 14.04 7.44 -1.18
C GLN A 154 13.78 5.95 -1.15
N ALA A 155 12.51 5.57 -1.13
CA ALA A 155 12.04 4.22 -0.94
C ALA A 155 12.20 3.37 -2.21
N ASP A 156 12.85 2.21 -2.09
CA ASP A 156 12.83 1.18 -3.14
C ASP A 156 11.43 0.56 -3.27
N ALA A 157 10.69 0.51 -2.16
CA ALA A 157 9.30 0.07 -2.12
C ALA A 157 8.46 0.98 -1.21
N ILE A 158 7.25 1.33 -1.67
CA ILE A 158 6.22 1.94 -0.83
C ILE A 158 5.04 0.97 -0.74
N PHE A 159 4.61 0.64 0.47
CA PHE A 159 3.34 -0.05 0.70
C PHE A 159 2.29 0.97 1.12
N LEU A 160 1.22 1.08 0.34
CA LEU A 160 0.10 1.96 0.62
C LEU A 160 -1.11 1.10 1.03
N ASP A 161 -1.31 0.95 2.34
CA ASP A 161 -2.32 0.06 2.93
C ASP A 161 -3.27 0.71 3.95
N PRO A 162 -3.87 1.89 3.67
CA PRO A 162 -4.89 2.44 4.56
C PRO A 162 -6.23 1.71 4.35
N PHE A 163 -7.17 1.93 5.28
CA PHE A 163 -8.57 1.56 5.11
C PHE A 163 -9.15 2.11 3.79
N SER A 164 -10.22 1.49 3.30
CA SER A 164 -10.63 1.67 1.91
C SER A 164 -11.08 3.11 1.61
N PRO A 165 -11.01 3.56 0.34
CA PRO A 165 -11.17 4.98 0.02
C PRO A 165 -12.45 5.67 0.52
N PRO A 166 -13.62 5.02 0.58
CA PRO A 166 -14.80 5.64 1.19
C PRO A 166 -14.70 5.85 2.71
N HIS A 167 -13.89 5.05 3.41
CA HIS A 167 -13.76 5.04 4.86
C HIS A 167 -12.56 5.87 5.35
N CYS A 168 -11.45 5.87 4.62
CA CYS A 168 -10.26 6.68 4.94
C CYS A 168 -9.79 7.52 3.73
N PRO A 169 -10.63 8.42 3.18
CA PRO A 169 -10.33 9.16 1.95
C PRO A 169 -9.07 10.04 2.01
N GLN A 170 -8.65 10.46 3.22
CA GLN A 170 -7.50 11.32 3.47
C GLN A 170 -6.21 10.79 2.80
N LEU A 171 -6.00 9.47 2.85
CA LEU A 171 -4.78 8.81 2.39
C LEU A 171 -4.88 8.32 0.93
N TRP A 172 -5.96 8.66 0.23
CA TRP A 172 -6.18 8.33 -1.19
C TRP A 172 -6.30 9.58 -2.07
N THR A 173 -5.96 10.74 -1.53
CA THR A 173 -6.02 12.01 -2.25
C THR A 173 -4.85 12.17 -3.22
N VAL A 174 -5.07 12.93 -4.29
CA VAL A 174 -3.99 13.28 -5.23
C VAL A 174 -2.82 13.93 -4.49
N GLU A 175 -3.11 14.81 -3.55
CA GLU A 175 -2.10 15.54 -2.79
C GLU A 175 -1.27 14.63 -1.89
N PHE A 176 -1.89 13.69 -1.17
CA PHE A 176 -1.15 12.75 -0.33
C PHE A 176 -0.33 11.77 -1.18
N ILE A 177 -0.91 11.21 -2.24
CA ILE A 177 -0.21 10.27 -3.14
C ILE A 177 0.97 10.97 -3.84
N LYS A 178 0.86 12.27 -4.15
CA LYS A 178 1.99 13.06 -4.64
C LYS A 178 3.13 13.19 -3.62
N GLN A 179 2.82 13.29 -2.32
CA GLN A 179 3.88 13.26 -1.29
C GLN A 179 4.60 11.91 -1.27
N LEU A 180 3.86 10.80 -1.47
CA LEU A 180 4.46 9.46 -1.57
C LEU A 180 5.36 9.33 -2.80
N SER A 181 4.94 9.85 -3.97
CA SER A 181 5.75 9.76 -5.18
C SER A 181 7.07 10.54 -5.08
N MET A 182 7.13 11.60 -4.27
CA MET A 182 8.36 12.34 -3.97
C MET A 182 9.36 11.55 -3.09
N SER A 183 8.86 10.64 -2.25
CA SER A 183 9.66 9.71 -1.45
C SER A 183 9.99 8.41 -2.18
N LEU A 184 9.51 8.20 -3.42
CA LEU A 184 9.74 6.98 -4.18
C LEU A 184 11.01 7.11 -5.04
N ASP A 185 11.94 6.16 -4.88
CA ASP A 185 13.14 6.05 -5.73
C ASP A 185 12.77 5.96 -7.22
N ILE A 186 13.63 6.42 -8.12
CA ILE A 186 13.35 6.45 -9.56
C ILE A 186 13.07 5.05 -10.16
N CYS A 187 13.74 4.01 -9.65
CA CYS A 187 13.44 2.63 -10.02
C CYS A 187 12.52 1.95 -8.97
N GLY A 188 12.04 2.68 -7.97
CA GLY A 188 11.18 2.21 -6.88
C GLY A 188 9.77 1.81 -7.35
N LEU A 189 9.10 0.97 -6.55
CA LEU A 189 7.72 0.56 -6.80
C LEU A 189 6.81 0.81 -5.59
N LEU A 190 5.65 1.41 -5.84
CA LEU A 190 4.56 1.52 -4.89
C LEU A 190 3.54 0.41 -5.15
N ALA A 191 3.05 -0.26 -4.11
CA ALA A 191 1.99 -1.26 -4.21
C ALA A 191 0.84 -0.96 -3.24
N THR A 192 -0.38 -1.27 -3.67
CA THR A 192 -1.59 -1.20 -2.86
C THR A 192 -2.58 -2.30 -3.24
N TYR A 193 -3.34 -2.79 -2.28
CA TYR A 193 -4.44 -3.74 -2.54
C TYR A 193 -5.57 -3.11 -3.38
N SER A 194 -5.68 -1.76 -3.38
CA SER A 194 -6.80 -1.06 -4.00
C SER A 194 -6.68 -1.02 -5.52
N CYS A 195 -7.76 -1.44 -6.20
CA CYS A 195 -7.95 -1.26 -7.64
C CYS A 195 -8.99 -0.17 -7.96
N ALA A 196 -9.31 0.70 -7.00
CA ALA A 196 -10.30 1.76 -7.20
C ALA A 196 -9.84 2.74 -8.29
N ALA A 197 -10.73 3.09 -9.22
CA ALA A 197 -10.41 4.00 -10.32
C ALA A 197 -9.89 5.36 -9.80
N ALA A 198 -10.51 5.93 -8.75
CA ALA A 198 -10.05 7.17 -8.13
C ALA A 198 -8.59 7.10 -7.60
N VAL A 199 -8.18 5.95 -7.06
CA VAL A 199 -6.81 5.74 -6.56
C VAL A 199 -5.82 5.67 -7.71
N ARG A 200 -6.16 4.91 -8.76
CA ARG A 200 -5.36 4.83 -9.99
C ARG A 200 -5.23 6.19 -10.67
N THR A 201 -6.30 6.98 -10.71
CA THR A 201 -6.25 8.36 -11.20
C THR A 201 -5.36 9.24 -10.35
N ALA A 202 -5.36 9.08 -9.02
CA ALA A 202 -4.46 9.83 -8.14
C ALA A 202 -2.98 9.45 -8.34
N LEU A 203 -2.68 8.17 -8.55
CA LEU A 203 -1.33 7.69 -8.90
C LEU A 203 -0.86 8.28 -10.24
N LEU A 204 -1.72 8.26 -11.27
CA LEU A 204 -1.43 8.90 -12.57
C LEU A 204 -1.22 10.42 -12.43
N ALA A 205 -2.04 11.09 -11.62
CA ALA A 205 -1.91 12.53 -11.34
C ALA A 205 -0.63 12.87 -10.55
N ALA A 206 -0.04 11.90 -9.85
CA ALA A 206 1.26 12.00 -9.18
C ALA A 206 2.44 11.65 -10.12
N SER A 207 2.21 11.61 -11.43
CA SER A 207 3.19 11.29 -12.48
C SER A 207 3.77 9.88 -12.42
N LEU A 208 3.05 8.94 -11.80
CA LEU A 208 3.41 7.53 -11.79
C LEU A 208 2.74 6.81 -12.96
N GLU A 209 3.43 5.81 -13.50
CA GLU A 209 2.81 4.77 -14.32
C GLU A 209 2.16 3.74 -13.41
N ILE A 210 1.08 3.11 -13.86
CA ILE A 210 0.31 2.15 -13.08
C ILE A 210 0.23 0.81 -13.81
N GLY A 211 0.18 -0.27 -13.03
CA GLY A 211 -0.04 -1.62 -13.50
C GLY A 211 -0.99 -2.39 -12.59
N SER A 212 -1.56 -3.47 -13.13
CA SER A 212 -2.47 -4.35 -12.41
C SER A 212 -1.69 -5.47 -11.72
N THR A 213 -2.05 -5.81 -10.49
CA THR A 213 -1.47 -6.98 -9.81
C THR A 213 -2.47 -8.11 -9.77
N ALA A 214 -1.98 -9.35 -9.68
CA ALA A 214 -2.83 -10.52 -9.62
C ALA A 214 -3.87 -10.44 -8.48
N PRO A 215 -5.07 -10.98 -8.67
CA PRO A 215 -6.03 -11.14 -7.58
C PRO A 215 -5.47 -12.10 -6.52
N VAL A 216 -5.74 -11.81 -5.25
CA VAL A 216 -5.31 -12.61 -4.10
C VAL A 216 -6.48 -12.71 -3.15
N GLY A 217 -6.91 -13.93 -2.81
CA GLY A 217 -8.12 -14.16 -2.03
C GLY A 217 -9.38 -13.68 -2.77
N ARG A 218 -9.77 -12.40 -2.57
CA ARG A 218 -10.84 -11.77 -3.34
C ARG A 218 -10.49 -11.77 -4.84
N LYS A 219 -11.52 -11.84 -5.69
CA LYS A 219 -11.40 -11.85 -7.16
C LYS A 219 -10.87 -10.54 -7.76
N THR A 220 -10.49 -9.55 -6.95
CA THR A 220 -10.09 -8.22 -7.43
C THR A 220 -8.55 -8.07 -7.48
N PRO A 221 -8.01 -7.48 -8.55
CA PRO A 221 -6.60 -7.15 -8.64
C PRO A 221 -6.22 -6.06 -7.63
N GLY A 222 -4.92 -5.83 -7.44
CA GLY A 222 -4.41 -4.62 -6.77
C GLY A 222 -3.85 -3.62 -7.79
N THR A 223 -3.02 -2.70 -7.32
CA THR A 223 -2.30 -1.76 -8.17
C THR A 223 -0.84 -1.71 -7.77
N VAL A 224 0.05 -1.74 -8.75
CA VAL A 224 1.47 -1.40 -8.61
C VAL A 224 1.74 -0.13 -9.42
N ALA A 225 2.63 0.73 -8.95
CA ALA A 225 2.97 1.98 -9.61
C ALA A 225 4.46 2.30 -9.48
N GLY A 226 5.00 3.08 -10.41
CA GLY A 226 6.40 3.50 -10.39
C GLY A 226 6.61 4.75 -11.23
N HIS A 227 7.75 5.41 -11.08
CA HIS A 227 8.08 6.53 -11.96
C HIS A 227 8.22 6.05 -13.40
N ARG A 228 7.76 6.89 -14.33
CA ARG A 228 7.98 6.67 -15.75
C ARG A 228 9.48 6.54 -16.03
N GLY A 229 9.89 5.41 -16.60
CA GLY A 229 11.29 5.17 -16.93
C GLY A 229 11.83 6.26 -17.86
N VAL A 230 12.78 7.07 -17.38
CA VAL A 230 13.57 7.95 -18.25
C VAL A 230 14.62 7.07 -18.92
N GLY A 231 14.33 6.59 -20.14
CA GLY A 231 15.34 5.95 -20.99
C GLY A 231 14.90 4.71 -21.76
N ALA A 232 14.04 4.88 -22.77
CA ALA A 232 14.35 4.25 -24.05
C ALA A 232 15.05 5.35 -24.87
N VAL A 233 16.30 5.11 -25.27
CA VAL A 233 17.21 6.04 -25.95
C VAL A 233 18.05 6.92 -25.00
N GLY A 234 19.15 6.34 -24.51
CA GLY A 234 20.22 7.05 -23.81
C GLY A 234 21.27 6.06 -23.32
N GLU A 235 22.43 6.05 -23.96
CA GLU A 235 23.58 5.19 -23.66
C GLU A 235 23.99 5.24 -22.18
N LEU A 236 23.61 4.23 -21.40
CA LEU A 236 24.27 3.88 -20.15
C LEU A 236 24.46 2.37 -20.15
N GLY A 237 25.71 1.98 -19.92
CA GLY A 237 26.24 0.64 -20.12
C GLY A 237 25.49 -0.47 -19.37
N GLU A 238 25.81 -1.68 -19.77
CA GLU A 238 25.30 -2.99 -19.36
C GLU A 238 25.06 -3.20 -17.84
N GLN A 239 24.16 -2.48 -17.17
CA GLN A 239 23.62 -2.82 -15.85
C GLN A 239 22.22 -2.22 -15.64
N GLY A 240 21.20 -3.08 -15.72
CA GLY A 240 19.92 -2.90 -15.02
C GLY A 240 18.86 -2.06 -15.73
N ILE A 241 17.93 -2.74 -16.40
CA ILE A 241 16.62 -2.17 -16.73
C ILE A 241 15.90 -1.82 -15.41
N CYS A 242 15.46 -0.57 -15.19
CA CYS A 242 14.64 -0.23 -14.01
C CYS A 242 13.37 -1.12 -14.01
N PRO A 243 13.00 -1.75 -12.88
CA PRO A 243 11.80 -2.58 -12.80
C PRO A 243 10.49 -1.85 -13.15
N SER A 244 10.44 -0.53 -12.94
CA SER A 244 9.31 0.33 -13.31
C SER A 244 9.07 0.40 -14.82
N SER A 245 10.06 0.04 -15.65
CA SER A 245 9.91 0.09 -17.11
C SER A 245 8.96 -0.96 -17.69
N VAL A 246 8.57 -1.99 -16.92
CA VAL A 246 7.60 -3.02 -17.34
C VAL A 246 6.62 -3.32 -16.20
N LEU A 247 5.71 -2.38 -15.93
CA LEU A 247 4.55 -2.66 -15.09
C LEU A 247 3.56 -3.57 -15.83
N PRO A 248 2.89 -4.53 -15.15
CA PRO A 248 1.88 -5.35 -15.81
C PRO A 248 0.72 -4.48 -16.32
N PRO A 249 0.25 -4.66 -17.56
CA PRO A 249 -0.77 -3.78 -18.12
C PRO A 249 -2.10 -3.91 -17.38
N LEU A 250 -2.91 -2.86 -17.46
CA LEU A 250 -4.32 -2.96 -17.06
C LEU A 250 -5.09 -3.80 -18.09
N SER A 251 -6.08 -4.57 -17.64
CA SER A 251 -7.04 -5.18 -18.56
C SER A 251 -7.92 -4.11 -19.21
N GLN A 252 -8.53 -4.42 -20.36
CA GLN A 252 -9.48 -3.52 -21.01
C GLN A 252 -10.60 -3.06 -20.06
N ALA A 253 -11.10 -3.95 -19.20
CA ALA A 253 -12.14 -3.60 -18.24
C ALA A 253 -11.67 -2.54 -17.25
N GLU A 254 -10.42 -2.65 -16.79
CA GLU A 254 -9.79 -1.70 -15.88
C GLU A 254 -9.51 -0.35 -16.54
N GLU A 255 -9.04 -0.35 -17.79
CA GLU A 255 -8.84 0.87 -18.58
C GLU A 255 -10.17 1.60 -18.82
N GLU A 256 -11.22 0.89 -19.23
CA GLU A 256 -12.56 1.47 -19.38
C GLU A 256 -13.11 2.00 -18.05
N HIS A 257 -12.79 1.37 -16.91
CA HIS A 257 -13.25 1.82 -15.60
C HIS A 257 -12.67 3.21 -15.24
N LEU A 258 -11.46 3.52 -15.70
CA LEU A 258 -10.83 4.84 -15.56
C LEU A 258 -11.54 5.94 -16.37
N LEU A 259 -12.41 5.57 -17.31
CA LEU A 259 -13.21 6.52 -18.09
C LEU A 259 -14.59 6.78 -17.49
N THR A 260 -14.85 6.26 -16.28
CA THR A 260 -16.12 6.42 -15.57
C THR A 260 -16.04 7.49 -14.48
N ARG A 261 -17.18 7.90 -13.93
CA ARG A 261 -17.25 8.76 -12.73
C ARG A 261 -16.53 8.19 -11.51
N ALA A 262 -16.25 6.89 -11.45
CA ALA A 262 -15.46 6.31 -10.36
C ALA A 262 -14.01 6.81 -10.36
N ALA A 263 -13.49 7.26 -11.50
CA ALA A 263 -12.12 7.75 -11.67
C ALA A 263 -11.90 9.16 -11.12
N ILE A 264 -12.97 9.88 -10.78
CA ILE A 264 -12.85 11.20 -10.14
C ILE A 264 -12.16 10.99 -8.79
N ALA A 265 -10.97 11.60 -8.66
CA ALA A 265 -10.07 11.38 -7.54
C ALA A 265 -10.55 12.09 -6.27
N TYR A 266 -10.05 11.63 -5.13
CA TYR A 266 -10.19 12.38 -3.88
C TYR A 266 -9.18 13.52 -3.85
N ARG A 267 -9.54 14.65 -3.22
CA ARG A 267 -8.69 15.85 -3.14
C ARG A 267 -8.64 16.36 -1.71
N ASP A 268 -7.45 16.69 -1.24
CA ASP A 268 -7.18 17.33 0.07
C ASP A 268 -6.07 18.37 -0.14
N PRO A 269 -6.41 19.57 -0.69
CA PRO A 269 -5.42 20.52 -1.18
C PRO A 269 -4.41 21.01 -0.14
N GLN A 270 -4.80 21.01 1.14
CA GLN A 270 -3.98 21.44 2.27
C GLN A 270 -3.51 20.30 3.16
N LEU A 271 -3.82 19.04 2.82
CA LEU A 271 -3.49 17.85 3.62
C LEU A 271 -4.05 17.90 5.06
N CYS A 272 -5.19 18.56 5.25
CA CYS A 272 -5.79 18.75 6.56
C CYS A 272 -7.33 18.69 6.57
N ASP A 273 -7.97 18.46 5.41
CA ASP A 273 -9.42 18.33 5.35
C ASP A 273 -9.90 17.09 6.12
N THR A 274 -11.12 17.18 6.67
CA THR A 274 -11.77 16.01 7.28
C THR A 274 -12.28 15.05 6.20
N ALA A 275 -12.50 13.78 6.56
CA ALA A 275 -13.05 12.79 5.64
C ALA A 275 -14.35 13.28 4.96
N ASP A 276 -15.28 13.84 5.72
CA ASP A 276 -16.56 14.36 5.21
C ASP A 276 -16.40 15.48 4.19
N VAL A 277 -15.39 16.34 4.35
CA VAL A 277 -15.12 17.41 3.38
C VAL A 277 -14.61 16.80 2.07
N ILE A 278 -13.67 15.86 2.16
CA ILE A 278 -13.08 15.19 1.00
C ILE A 278 -14.15 14.38 0.24
N LEU A 279 -15.00 13.63 0.95
CA LEU A 279 -16.09 12.85 0.36
C LEU A 279 -17.13 13.74 -0.32
N ARG A 280 -17.58 14.82 0.33
CA ARG A 280 -18.55 15.76 -0.25
C ARG A 280 -18.01 16.44 -1.50
N ARG A 281 -16.75 16.88 -1.48
CA ARG A 281 -16.09 17.48 -2.65
C ARG A 281 -16.08 16.51 -3.83
N ARG A 282 -15.62 15.28 -3.62
CA ARG A 282 -15.62 14.25 -4.66
C ARG A 282 -17.03 13.96 -5.17
N GLN A 283 -18.02 13.87 -4.29
CA GLN A 283 -19.41 13.62 -4.69
C GLN A 283 -19.95 14.75 -5.60
N GLN A 284 -19.67 16.01 -5.28
CA GLN A 284 -20.05 17.16 -6.11
C GLN A 284 -19.39 17.10 -7.49
N GLU A 285 -18.08 16.79 -7.55
CA GLU A 285 -17.37 16.60 -8.82
C GLU A 285 -17.93 15.44 -9.64
N GLN A 286 -18.29 14.32 -8.99
CA GLN A 286 -18.95 13.19 -9.65
C GLN A 286 -20.32 13.53 -10.22
N GLN A 287 -21.11 14.35 -9.52
CA GLN A 287 -22.42 14.80 -9.98
C GLN A 287 -22.31 15.77 -11.16
N ALA A 288 -21.32 16.66 -11.14
CA ALA A 288 -21.06 17.62 -12.22
C ALA A 288 -20.42 16.99 -13.47
N SER A 289 -19.91 15.76 -13.37
CA SER A 289 -19.18 15.12 -14.47
C SER A 289 -20.07 14.52 -15.56
N PHE A 290 -19.66 14.72 -16.82
CA PHE A 290 -20.26 14.08 -18.00
C PHE A 290 -19.74 12.66 -18.25
N LEU A 291 -18.77 12.17 -17.47
CA LEU A 291 -18.28 10.80 -17.58
C LEU A 291 -19.40 9.80 -17.32
N GLU A 292 -19.26 8.61 -17.87
CA GLU A 292 -20.27 7.58 -17.70
C GLU A 292 -20.38 7.11 -16.23
N PRO A 293 -21.59 6.81 -15.72
CA PRO A 293 -21.76 6.19 -14.41
C PRO A 293 -21.18 4.77 -14.38
N THR A 294 -20.53 4.40 -13.28
CA THR A 294 -19.96 3.07 -13.06
C THR A 294 -20.98 1.94 -13.20
N SER A 295 -22.27 2.19 -12.92
CA SER A 295 -23.33 1.19 -13.11
C SER A 295 -23.51 0.75 -14.57
N ARG A 296 -23.30 1.65 -15.53
CA ARG A 296 -23.37 1.32 -16.97
C ARG A 296 -22.17 0.46 -17.38
N TRP A 297 -20.97 0.84 -16.95
CA TRP A 297 -19.76 0.05 -17.14
C TRP A 297 -19.92 -1.36 -16.53
N ARG A 298 -20.39 -1.47 -15.28
CA ARG A 298 -20.64 -2.76 -14.62
C ARG A 298 -21.60 -3.64 -15.42
N LYS A 299 -22.70 -3.07 -15.94
CA LYS A 299 -23.67 -3.82 -16.74
C LYS A 299 -23.03 -4.44 -17.98
N ARG A 300 -22.17 -3.69 -18.70
CA ARG A 300 -21.45 -4.21 -19.90
C ARG A 300 -20.57 -5.41 -19.57
N TRP A 301 -19.79 -5.32 -18.50
CA TRP A 301 -18.82 -6.35 -18.14
C TRP A 301 -19.45 -7.57 -17.47
N LEU A 302 -20.53 -7.39 -16.70
CA LEU A 302 -21.33 -8.52 -16.20
C LEU A 302 -21.96 -9.30 -17.36
N SER A 303 -22.51 -8.63 -18.39
CA SER A 303 -23.08 -9.32 -19.55
C SER A 303 -22.04 -10.03 -20.43
N LYS A 304 -20.83 -9.48 -20.56
CA LYS A 304 -19.74 -10.11 -21.32
C LYS A 304 -19.24 -11.38 -20.64
N ASN A 305 -19.03 -11.34 -19.32
CA ASN A 305 -18.60 -12.53 -18.56
C ASN A 305 -19.64 -13.66 -18.62
N LEU A 306 -20.94 -13.34 -18.71
CA LEU A 306 -22.01 -14.33 -18.89
C LEU A 306 -21.99 -14.98 -20.28
N LEU A 307 -21.54 -14.26 -21.32
CA LEU A 307 -21.42 -14.78 -22.69
C LEU A 307 -20.15 -15.61 -22.92
N GLU A 308 -19.09 -15.38 -22.15
CA GLU A 308 -17.85 -16.18 -22.21
C GLU A 308 -17.95 -17.51 -21.45
N ILE A 309 -18.99 -17.69 -20.63
CA ILE A 309 -19.27 -18.94 -19.88
C ILE A 309 -20.25 -19.86 -20.63
N LEU A 310 -20.86 -19.38 -21.73
CA LEU A 310 -21.76 -20.13 -22.61
C LEU A 310 -21.06 -20.57 -23.89
#